data_AF-A0A5N8ZCY2-F1
#
_entry.id   AF-A0A5N8ZCY2-F1
#
_cell.length_a   1.000
_cell.length_b   1.000
_cell.length_c   1.000
_cell.angle_alpha   90.00
_cell.angle_beta   90.00
_cell.angle_gamma   90.00
#
_symmetry.space_group_name_H-M   'P 1'
#
loop_
_entity.id
_entity.type
_entity.pdbx_description
1 polymer ?
#
loop_
_entity_poly.entity_id
_entity_poly.type
_entity_poly.pdbx_seq_one_letter_code
_entity_poly.pdbx_strand_id
1 'polypeptide(L)'
;MRRHAQTPPCNGNEKADSNSLISFINDFSTMKVISSVKLNLMFEEDYAMYGLGLDTPYVDVKTASRDEFGVNTIYNTSLSIGKMNEDKTGYYAVAAETKDVILIEKEWAEKILSFITK
;
A
#
# COMPACT_ATOMS: atom_id res chain seq x y z
N MET A 1 -22.33 -0.34 12.79
CA MET A 1 -21.09 -1.15 12.86
C MET A 1 -19.97 -0.26 13.36
N ARG A 2 -19.36 -0.60 14.50
CA ARG A 2 -18.20 0.13 15.04
C ARG A 2 -16.99 -0.29 14.22
N ARG A 3 -16.36 0.66 13.52
CA ARG A 3 -15.05 0.46 12.92
C ARG A 3 -14.07 0.17 14.07
N HIS A 4 -13.40 -0.98 14.04
CA HIS A 4 -12.20 -1.18 14.83
C HIS A 4 -11.13 -0.25 14.23
N ALA A 5 -11.16 1.02 14.61
CA ALA A 5 -10.03 1.90 14.36
C ALA A 5 -8.86 1.31 15.17
N GLN A 6 -7.86 0.80 14.47
CA GLN A 6 -6.55 0.50 15.05
C GLN A 6 -6.15 1.69 15.93
N THR A 7 -5.68 1.41 17.14
CA THR A 7 -5.15 2.45 18.03
C THR A 7 -4.11 3.24 17.24
N PRO A 8 -4.27 4.57 17.09
CA PRO A 8 -3.36 5.35 16.28
C PRO A 8 -1.94 5.16 16.84
N PRO A 9 -0.93 4.96 15.98
CA PRO A 9 0.43 4.64 16.43
C PRO A 9 1.04 5.80 17.23
N CYS A 10 0.41 6.97 17.20
CA CYS A 10 0.64 8.06 18.13
C CYS A 10 -0.67 8.41 18.86
N ASN A 11 -0.65 8.37 20.20
CA ASN A 11 -1.74 8.85 21.05
C ASN A 11 -1.19 9.87 22.06
N GLY A 12 -1.14 11.15 21.66
CA GLY A 12 -0.71 12.26 22.50
C GLY A 12 0.76 12.18 22.93
N ASN A 13 1.05 11.33 23.92
CA ASN A 13 2.38 11.14 24.52
C ASN A 13 3.09 9.85 24.07
N GLU A 14 2.35 8.86 23.58
CA GLU A 14 2.95 7.65 23.00
C GLU A 14 3.35 7.96 21.56
N LYS A 15 4.64 7.85 21.28
CA LYS A 15 5.20 7.99 19.92
C LYS A 15 5.26 6.61 19.29
N ALA A 16 4.93 6.55 18.00
CA ALA A 16 5.17 5.37 17.19
C ALA A 16 6.66 4.97 17.27
N ASP A 17 6.92 3.66 17.33
CA ASP A 17 8.28 3.15 17.24
C ASP A 17 8.90 3.59 15.90
N SER A 18 9.84 4.54 16.00
CA SER A 18 10.49 5.14 14.84
C SER A 18 11.28 4.11 14.03
N ASN A 19 11.84 3.08 14.68
CA ASN A 19 12.56 2.01 13.97
C ASN A 19 11.60 1.14 13.15
N SER A 20 10.45 0.78 13.72
CA SER A 20 9.40 0.06 13.01
C SER A 20 8.87 0.84 11.80
N LEU A 21 8.67 2.15 11.94
CA LEU A 21 8.25 3.02 10.83
C LEU A 21 9.32 3.14 9.72
N ILE A 22 10.59 3.33 10.10
CA ILE A 22 11.69 3.39 9.13
C ILE A 22 11.85 2.05 8.40
N SER A 23 11.75 0.92 9.12
CA SER A 23 11.78 -0.41 8.51
C SER A 23 10.65 -0.58 7.50
N PHE A 24 9.42 -0.18 7.87
CA PHE A 24 8.28 -0.22 6.96
C PHE A 24 8.52 0.59 5.69
N ILE A 25 9.02 1.83 5.80
CA ILE A 25 9.31 2.68 4.63
C ILE A 25 10.38 2.04 3.74
N ASN A 26 11.46 1.53 4.33
CA ASN A 26 12.51 0.85 3.59
C ASN A 26 11.97 -0.38 2.85
N ASP A 27 11.16 -1.20 3.53
CA ASP A 27 10.54 -2.38 2.93
C ASP A 27 9.59 -2.00 1.80
N PHE A 28 8.73 -1.01 2.04
CA PHE A 28 7.78 -0.51 1.04
C PHE A 28 8.50 0.02 -0.21
N SER A 29 9.65 0.69 -0.05
CA SER A 29 10.44 1.21 -1.16
C SER A 29 11.08 0.13 -2.05
N THR A 30 11.11 -1.13 -1.60
CA THR A 30 11.69 -2.28 -2.32
C THR A 30 10.67 -3.14 -3.06
N MET A 31 9.48 -2.59 -3.34
CA MET A 31 8.39 -3.29 -4.02
C MET A 31 8.87 -4.00 -5.28
N LYS A 32 8.56 -5.31 -5.37
CA LYS A 32 8.80 -6.10 -6.57
C LYS A 32 7.50 -6.39 -7.30
N VAL A 33 7.36 -5.78 -8.47
CA VAL A 33 6.27 -6.05 -9.40
C VAL A 33 6.69 -7.23 -10.29
N ILE A 34 5.90 -8.31 -10.27
CA ILE A 34 6.08 -9.48 -11.14
C ILE A 34 5.59 -9.16 -12.56
N SER A 35 4.39 -8.58 -12.67
CA SER A 35 3.78 -8.26 -13.95
C SER A 35 2.65 -7.24 -13.82
N SER A 36 2.32 -6.60 -14.94
CA SER A 36 1.04 -5.91 -15.13
C SER A 36 -0.03 -6.93 -15.49
N VAL A 37 -1.14 -6.96 -14.75
CA VAL A 37 -2.24 -7.90 -14.97
C VAL A 37 -3.34 -7.26 -15.82
N LYS A 38 -3.72 -6.03 -15.47
CA LYS A 38 -4.75 -5.27 -16.19
C LYS A 38 -4.42 -3.78 -16.10
N LEU A 39 -4.58 -3.06 -17.20
CA LEU A 39 -4.25 -1.64 -17.26
C LEU A 39 -5.51 -0.78 -17.35
N ASN A 40 -5.46 0.41 -16.76
CA ASN A 40 -6.47 1.47 -16.90
C ASN A 40 -7.92 1.02 -16.62
N LEU A 41 -8.14 0.33 -15.50
CA LEU A 41 -9.51 -0.06 -15.11
C LEU A 41 -10.34 1.18 -14.77
N MET A 42 -11.56 1.24 -15.31
CA MET A 42 -12.43 2.42 -15.21
C MET A 42 -13.51 2.28 -14.13
N PHE A 43 -13.93 1.06 -13.80
CA PHE A 43 -15.05 0.80 -12.90
C PHE A 43 -14.58 0.07 -11.63
N GLU A 44 -15.14 0.43 -10.47
CA GLU A 44 -14.74 -0.15 -9.17
C GLU A 44 -15.05 -1.65 -9.12
N GLU A 45 -16.14 -2.08 -9.77
CA GLU A 45 -16.59 -3.46 -9.83
C GLU A 45 -15.57 -4.39 -10.51
N ASP A 46 -14.78 -3.85 -11.44
CA ASP A 46 -13.74 -4.61 -12.14
C ASP A 46 -12.57 -4.98 -11.21
N TYR A 47 -12.40 -4.26 -10.09
CA TYR A 47 -11.36 -4.53 -9.10
C TYR A 47 -11.75 -5.68 -8.16
N ALA A 48 -13.06 -5.92 -7.97
CA ALA A 48 -13.57 -6.90 -7.01
C ALA A 48 -13.06 -8.32 -7.28
N MET A 49 -12.91 -8.71 -8.55
CA MET A 49 -12.38 -10.03 -8.92
C MET A 49 -10.94 -10.26 -8.41
N TYR A 50 -10.19 -9.19 -8.15
CA TYR A 50 -8.84 -9.23 -7.60
C TYR A 50 -8.81 -9.09 -6.07
N GLY A 51 -9.97 -9.10 -5.40
CA GLY A 51 -10.07 -8.87 -3.96
C GLY A 51 -9.73 -7.43 -3.56
N LEU A 52 -9.88 -6.49 -4.49
CA LEU A 52 -9.65 -5.06 -4.31
C LEU A 52 -11.02 -4.37 -4.18
N GLY A 53 -11.32 -3.84 -2.98
CA GLY A 53 -12.57 -3.18 -2.61
C GLY A 53 -12.43 -2.39 -1.30
N LEU A 54 -13.55 -1.94 -0.72
CA LEU A 54 -13.55 -1.02 0.43
C LEU A 54 -12.88 -1.55 1.70
N ASP A 55 -12.83 -2.87 1.88
CA ASP A 55 -12.24 -3.52 3.06
C ASP A 55 -10.78 -3.97 2.82
N THR A 56 -10.21 -3.65 1.66
CA THR A 56 -8.87 -4.08 1.27
C THR A 56 -7.80 -3.32 2.04
N PRO A 57 -6.72 -4.01 2.50
CA PRO A 57 -5.55 -3.35 3.06
C PRO A 57 -4.98 -2.29 2.12
N TYR A 58 -4.72 -1.10 2.67
CA TYR A 58 -4.30 0.08 1.91
C TYR A 58 -3.14 0.79 2.60
N VAL A 59 -2.18 1.23 1.79
CA VAL A 59 -1.02 2.03 2.21
C VAL A 59 -1.00 3.32 1.42
N ASP A 60 -0.80 4.45 2.11
CA ASP A 60 -0.56 5.76 1.50
C ASP A 60 0.71 6.37 2.09
N VAL A 61 1.74 6.54 1.27
CA VAL A 61 3.01 7.14 1.67
C VAL A 61 3.13 8.52 1.06
N LYS A 62 3.25 9.53 1.93
CA LYS A 62 3.50 10.93 1.55
C LYS A 62 4.90 11.31 1.93
N THR A 63 5.72 11.66 0.95
CA THR A 63 7.03 12.26 1.19
C THR A 63 6.99 13.72 0.78
N ALA A 64 7.65 14.57 1.56
CA ALA A 64 7.82 15.98 1.24
C ALA A 64 9.30 16.24 1.01
N SER A 65 9.62 16.86 -0.13
CA SER A 65 10.94 17.40 -0.40
C SER A 65 10.84 18.91 -0.57
N ARG A 66 11.95 19.60 -0.32
CA ARG A 66 12.10 21.02 -0.60
C ARG A 66 13.27 21.17 -1.56
N ASP A 67 13.03 21.81 -2.69
CA ASP A 67 14.10 22.09 -3.65
C ASP A 67 15.00 23.26 -3.20
N GLU A 68 16.05 23.51 -3.97
CA GLU A 68 17.00 24.60 -3.71
C GLU A 68 16.39 26.01 -3.78
N PHE A 69 15.21 26.15 -4.38
CA PHE A 69 14.46 27.40 -4.50
C PHE A 69 13.41 27.57 -3.40
N GLY A 70 13.30 26.62 -2.47
CA GLY A 70 12.35 26.65 -1.36
C GLY A 70 10.94 26.18 -1.73
N VAL A 71 10.75 25.61 -2.92
CA VAL A 71 9.48 25.03 -3.34
C VAL A 71 9.31 23.67 -2.65
N ASN A 72 8.16 23.48 -2.00
CA ASN A 72 7.81 22.20 -1.40
C ASN A 72 7.14 21.30 -2.46
N THR A 73 7.66 20.11 -2.68
CA THR A 73 7.02 19.07 -3.51
C THR A 73 6.58 17.92 -2.63
N ILE A 74 5.30 17.56 -2.72
CA ILE A 74 4.73 16.40 -2.03
C ILE A 74 4.58 15.28 -3.06
N TYR A 75 5.23 14.14 -2.80
CA TYR A 75 5.04 12.91 -3.57
C TYR A 75 4.08 12.00 -2.82
N ASN A 76 3.11 11.46 -3.53
CA ASN A 76 2.14 10.51 -3.02
C ASN A 76 2.36 9.16 -3.68
N THR A 77 2.31 8.09 -2.90
CA THR A 77 2.32 6.72 -3.42
C THR A 77 1.31 5.90 -2.64
N SER A 78 0.27 5.47 -3.34
CA SER A 78 -0.88 4.77 -2.77
C SER A 78 -1.01 3.37 -3.37
N LEU A 79 -1.14 2.35 -2.51
CA LEU A 79 -1.26 0.95 -2.93
C LEU A 79 -2.34 0.22 -2.13
N SER A 80 -3.29 -0.40 -2.83
CA SER A 80 -4.21 -1.38 -2.24
C SER A 80 -3.76 -2.80 -2.58
N ILE A 81 -3.71 -3.69 -1.59
CA ILE A 81 -3.27 -5.09 -1.77
C ILE A 81 -4.45 -6.04 -1.62
N GLY A 82 -4.85 -6.67 -2.72
CA GLY A 82 -5.99 -7.58 -2.82
C GLY A 82 -5.65 -9.02 -2.47
N LYS A 83 -6.29 -9.97 -3.17
CA LYS A 83 -6.12 -11.40 -2.90
C LYS A 83 -4.82 -11.95 -3.51
N MET A 84 -4.33 -13.05 -2.94
CA MET A 84 -3.26 -13.85 -3.52
C MET A 84 -3.74 -14.48 -4.84
N ASN A 85 -2.87 -14.56 -5.84
CA ASN A 85 -3.17 -15.21 -7.11
C ASN A 85 -3.28 -16.74 -6.96
N GLU A 86 -3.86 -17.39 -7.97
CA GLU A 86 -4.13 -18.83 -7.94
C GLU A 86 -2.84 -19.67 -7.81
N ASP A 87 -1.77 -19.23 -8.47
CA ASP A 87 -0.45 -19.90 -8.43
C ASP A 87 0.33 -19.64 -7.14
N LYS A 88 -0.19 -18.81 -6.23
CA LYS A 88 0.45 -18.42 -4.96
C LYS A 88 1.85 -17.82 -5.13
N THR A 89 2.09 -17.17 -6.26
CA THR A 89 3.35 -16.47 -6.57
C THR A 89 3.33 -15.03 -6.09
N GLY A 90 2.14 -14.45 -5.89
CA GLY A 90 2.00 -13.04 -5.54
C GLY A 90 0.59 -12.63 -5.15
N TYR A 91 0.45 -11.34 -4.86
CA TYR A 91 -0.83 -10.69 -4.56
C TYR A 91 -1.19 -9.73 -5.68
N TYR A 92 -2.48 -9.62 -6.01
CA TYR A 92 -2.94 -8.53 -6.85
C TYR A 92 -2.88 -7.23 -6.06
N ALA A 93 -2.45 -6.14 -6.69
CA ALA A 93 -2.44 -4.83 -6.09
C ALA A 93 -2.84 -3.77 -7.12
N VAL A 94 -3.36 -2.64 -6.66
CA VAL A 94 -3.60 -1.46 -7.51
C VAL A 94 -2.85 -0.26 -6.96
N ALA A 95 -2.07 0.38 -7.83
CA ALA A 95 -1.53 1.71 -7.57
C ALA A 95 -2.62 2.74 -7.91
N ALA A 96 -3.07 3.52 -6.93
CA ALA A 96 -4.22 4.40 -7.10
C ALA A 96 -3.98 5.47 -8.18
N GLU A 97 -2.72 5.86 -8.37
CA GLU A 97 -2.29 6.87 -9.33
C GLU A 97 -2.43 6.40 -10.78
N THR A 98 -2.23 5.11 -11.06
CA THR A 98 -2.24 4.59 -12.44
C THR A 98 -3.47 3.76 -12.77
N LYS A 99 -4.26 3.33 -11.77
CA LYS A 99 -5.45 2.46 -11.96
C LYS A 99 -5.11 1.12 -12.62
N ASP A 100 -3.86 0.70 -12.49
CA ASP A 100 -3.39 -0.56 -13.02
C ASP A 100 -3.42 -1.63 -11.94
N VAL A 101 -3.90 -2.81 -12.30
CA VAL A 101 -3.76 -4.00 -11.47
C VAL A 101 -2.43 -4.65 -11.82
N ILE A 102 -1.58 -4.79 -10.81
CA ILE A 102 -0.27 -5.41 -10.88
C ILE A 102 -0.27 -6.68 -10.02
N LEU A 103 0.63 -7.61 -10.35
CA LEU A 103 0.95 -8.75 -9.49
C LEU A 103 2.26 -8.42 -8.77
N ILE A 104 2.23 -8.38 -7.43
CA ILE A 104 3.40 -8.12 -6.58
C ILE A 104 3.90 -9.41 -5.94
N GLU A 105 5.21 -9.50 -5.72
CA GLU A 105 5.86 -10.68 -5.11
C GLU A 105 5.25 -11.02 -3.75
N LYS A 106 4.98 -12.31 -3.54
CA LYS A 106 4.37 -12.83 -2.30
C LYS A 106 5.13 -12.41 -1.05
N GLU A 107 6.43 -12.66 -0.99
CA GLU A 107 7.25 -12.39 0.20
C GLU A 107 7.24 -10.91 0.58
N TRP A 108 7.32 -10.04 -0.42
CA TRP A 108 7.20 -8.60 -0.22
C TRP A 108 5.80 -8.21 0.29
N ALA A 109 4.74 -8.70 -0.36
CA ALA A 109 3.37 -8.38 0.01
C ALA A 109 3.04 -8.83 1.43
N GLU A 110 3.44 -10.04 1.81
CA GLU A 110 3.24 -10.58 3.16
C GLU A 110 3.96 -9.74 4.22
N LYS A 111 5.16 -9.24 3.92
CA LYS A 111 5.90 -8.34 4.81
C LYS A 111 5.13 -7.05 5.07
N ILE A 112 4.63 -6.40 4.02
CA ILE A 112 3.83 -5.18 4.12
C ILE A 112 2.50 -5.43 4.83
N LEU A 113 1.79 -6.50 4.47
CA LEU A 113 0.52 -6.88 5.10
C LEU A 113 0.68 -7.11 6.61
N SER A 114 1.75 -7.79 7.04
CA SER A 114 2.02 -8.03 8.47
C SER A 114 2.13 -6.76 9.32
N PHE A 115 2.46 -5.63 8.68
CA PHE A 115 2.55 -4.33 9.34
C PHE A 115 1.17 -3.67 9.48
N ILE A 116 0.33 -3.77 8.45
CA ILE A 116 -0.93 -2.99 8.35
C ILE A 116 -2.18 -3.75 8.77
N THR A 117 -2.20 -5.09 8.76
CA THR A 117 -3.40 -5.88 9.07
C THR A 117 -3.41 -6.45 10.50
N LYS A 118 -2.73 -5.81 11.45
CA LYS A 118 -2.80 -6.20 12.87
C LYS A 118 -4.16 -5.89 13.50
#